data_AF-A0A847Q2I5-F1
#
_entry.id   AF-A0A847Q2I5-F1
#
_cell.length_a   1.000
_cell.length_b   1.000
_cell.length_c   1.000
_cell.angle_alpha   90.00
_cell.angle_beta   90.00
_cell.angle_gamma   90.00
#
_symmetry.space_group_name_H-M   'P 1'
#
loop_
_entity.id
_entity.type
_entity.pdbx_description
1 polymer ?
#
loop_
_entity_poly.entity_id
_entity_poly.type
_entity_poly.pdbx_seq_one_letter_code
_entity_poly.pdbx_strand_id
1 'polypeptide(L)'
;MPAILALLVIIPVEPVPQPGPLLLSGDHPLPGIDMERVADAVETAMELPGVRLGIAVADLGSGDTFVRGDGGPFDAGGVGLVAAAMLASAESAGATGDSMPFGTAEIERWLESEGPGSTFLSSSDASATVITTPGDALELLSMLAHGLGNPCLREEVASPLAGTSLEDIVVLDTFTYGIVERREGSASFAIVALMPDGRMAGIVVLADMLCCPEKADLAFRLVWESL
;
A
#
# COMPACT_ATOMS: atom_id res chain seq x y z
N MET A 1 -17.44 -48.64 -31.59
CA MET A 1 -17.42 -47.36 -30.84
C MET A 1 -16.51 -47.54 -29.64
N PRO A 2 -15.28 -46.99 -29.61
CA PRO A 2 -14.46 -47.03 -28.41
C PRO A 2 -14.82 -45.86 -27.49
N ALA A 3 -15.07 -46.14 -26.21
CA ALA A 3 -15.23 -45.14 -25.17
C ALA A 3 -13.84 -44.64 -24.75
N ILE A 4 -13.60 -43.34 -24.93
CA ILE A 4 -12.40 -42.67 -24.43
C ILE A 4 -12.66 -42.35 -22.95
N LEU A 5 -11.99 -43.08 -22.06
CA LEU A 5 -11.93 -42.76 -20.64
C LEU A 5 -10.97 -41.57 -20.48
N ALA A 6 -11.50 -40.39 -20.16
CA ALA A 6 -10.70 -39.25 -19.77
C ALA A 6 -10.20 -39.46 -18.33
N LEU A 7 -8.90 -39.68 -18.17
CA LEU A 7 -8.23 -39.75 -16.88
C LEU A 7 -8.06 -38.31 -16.36
N LEU A 8 -8.85 -37.92 -15.37
CA LEU A 8 -8.71 -36.64 -14.68
C LEU A 8 -7.47 -36.72 -13.78
N VAL A 9 -6.37 -36.09 -14.19
CA VAL A 9 -5.17 -35.95 -13.35
C VAL A 9 -5.44 -34.83 -12.35
N ILE A 10 -5.68 -35.20 -11.10
CA ILE A 10 -5.74 -34.26 -9.98
C ILE A 10 -4.28 -33.92 -9.65
N ILE A 11 -3.82 -32.75 -10.07
CA ILE A 11 -2.54 -32.19 -9.62
C ILE A 11 -2.77 -31.72 -8.18
N PRO A 12 -2.07 -32.24 -7.16
CA PRO A 12 -2.12 -31.68 -5.83
C PRO A 12 -1.51 -30.27 -5.90
N VAL A 13 -2.35 -29.25 -5.78
CA VAL A 13 -1.92 -27.88 -5.53
C VAL A 13 -1.29 -27.90 -4.14
N GLU A 14 0.02 -27.68 -4.05
CA GLU A 14 0.67 -27.49 -2.77
C GLU A 14 0.04 -26.27 -2.08
N PRO A 15 -0.33 -26.37 -0.80
CA PRO A 15 -0.88 -25.23 -0.07
C PRO A 15 0.16 -24.10 -0.05
N VAL A 16 -0.26 -22.91 -0.46
CA VAL A 16 0.51 -21.67 -0.29
C VAL A 16 0.96 -21.60 1.18
N PRO A 17 2.27 -21.41 1.46
CA PRO A 17 2.75 -21.34 2.83
C PRO A 17 2.04 -20.19 3.55
N GLN A 18 1.23 -20.55 4.55
CA GLN A 18 0.65 -19.57 5.46
C GLN A 18 1.80 -18.95 6.26
N PRO A 19 1.92 -17.61 6.33
CA PRO A 19 2.83 -17.00 7.30
C PRO A 19 2.37 -17.46 8.68
N GLY A 20 3.25 -18.16 9.39
CA GLY A 20 3.00 -18.56 10.76
C GLY A 20 2.72 -17.33 11.64
N PRO A 21 2.06 -17.50 12.79
CA PRO A 21 1.87 -16.41 13.73
C PRO A 21 3.25 -15.82 14.07
N LEU A 22 3.42 -14.52 13.86
CA LEU A 22 4.62 -13.76 14.22
C LEU A 22 4.76 -13.75 15.74
N LEU A 23 5.26 -14.84 16.31
CA LEU A 23 5.65 -14.94 17.70
C LEU A 23 7.18 -14.89 17.76
N LEU A 24 7.74 -13.69 17.61
CA LEU A 24 9.11 -13.42 18.04
C LEU A 24 9.10 -13.35 19.57
N SER A 25 9.20 -14.52 20.21
CA SER A 25 9.51 -14.61 21.64
C SER A 25 11.00 -14.36 21.83
N GLY A 26 11.37 -13.09 21.92
CA GLY A 26 12.71 -12.64 22.30
C GLY A 26 12.71 -11.15 22.60
N ASP A 27 13.02 -10.77 23.85
CA ASP A 27 13.10 -9.38 24.36
C ASP A 27 14.27 -8.56 23.76
N HIS A 28 14.64 -8.81 22.51
CA HIS A 28 15.51 -7.90 21.76
C HIS A 28 14.64 -7.02 20.88
N PRO A 29 14.62 -5.69 21.10
CA PRO A 29 13.93 -4.80 20.18
C PRO A 29 14.51 -5.05 18.79
N LEU A 30 13.64 -5.34 17.84
CA LEU A 30 14.02 -5.39 16.44
C LEU A 30 14.73 -4.06 16.11
N PRO A 31 15.80 -4.08 15.28
CA PRO A 31 16.38 -2.84 14.82
C PRO A 31 15.26 -1.98 14.20
N GLY A 32 15.19 -0.69 14.54
CA GLY A 32 14.25 0.21 13.88
C GLY A 32 14.63 0.43 12.42
N ILE A 33 13.77 1.08 11.67
CA ILE A 33 14.15 1.64 10.36
C ILE A 33 15.04 2.86 10.60
N ASP A 34 16.13 2.99 9.82
CA ASP A 34 17.01 4.16 9.88
C ASP A 34 16.31 5.35 9.20
N MET A 35 15.53 6.10 9.99
CA MET A 35 14.74 7.23 9.49
C MET A 35 15.59 8.40 8.99
N GLU A 36 16.86 8.52 9.40
CA GLU A 36 17.77 9.54 8.84
C GLU A 36 18.13 9.17 7.40
N ARG A 37 18.48 7.90 7.15
CA ARG A 37 18.74 7.40 5.80
C ARG A 37 17.50 7.48 4.91
N VAL A 38 16.32 7.20 5.45
CA VAL A 38 15.05 7.36 4.74
C VAL A 38 14.84 8.83 4.35
N ALA A 39 15.05 9.77 5.29
CA ALA A 39 14.91 11.19 5.01
C ALA A 39 15.81 11.65 3.85
N ASP A 40 17.08 11.24 3.85
CA ASP A 40 18.03 11.56 2.76
C ASP A 40 17.57 11.02 1.40
N ALA A 41 17.04 9.79 1.38
CA ALA A 41 16.49 9.18 0.16
C ALA A 41 15.23 9.88 -0.34
N VAL A 42 14.35 10.29 0.58
CA VAL A 42 13.15 11.06 0.25
C VAL A 42 13.53 12.43 -0.31
N GLU A 43 14.44 13.17 0.31
CA GLU A 43 14.88 14.46 -0.22
C GLU A 43 15.52 14.31 -1.62
N THR A 44 16.31 13.25 -1.83
CA THR A 44 16.84 12.92 -3.16
C THR A 44 15.73 12.65 -4.18
N ALA A 45 14.68 11.92 -3.80
CA ALA A 45 13.54 11.66 -4.67
C ALA A 45 12.74 12.94 -4.97
N MET A 46 12.57 13.83 -4.00
CA MET A 46 11.88 15.12 -4.17
C MET A 46 12.59 16.05 -5.17
N GLU A 47 13.88 15.88 -5.42
CA GLU A 47 14.63 16.65 -6.42
C GLU A 47 14.45 16.15 -7.86
N LEU A 48 13.69 15.07 -8.08
CA LEU A 48 13.47 14.53 -9.42
C LEU A 48 12.74 15.55 -10.32
N PRO A 49 13.30 15.94 -11.47
CA PRO A 49 12.67 16.93 -12.34
C PRO A 49 11.49 16.32 -13.10
N GLY A 50 10.51 17.17 -13.41
CA GLY A 50 9.37 16.81 -14.27
C GLY A 50 8.28 16.00 -13.57
N VAL A 51 8.20 16.10 -12.25
CA VAL A 51 7.17 15.45 -11.43
C VAL A 51 6.89 16.33 -10.20
N ARG A 52 5.67 16.29 -9.68
CA ARG A 52 5.34 16.78 -8.34
C ARG A 52 5.20 15.57 -7.43
N LEU A 53 5.90 15.56 -6.30
CA LEU A 53 5.94 14.41 -5.40
C LEU A 53 5.41 14.72 -4.02
N GLY A 54 4.84 13.69 -3.41
CA GLY A 54 4.46 13.65 -2.01
C GLY A 54 4.79 12.25 -1.47
N ILE A 55 5.72 12.17 -0.53
CA ILE A 55 6.26 10.91 -0.03
C ILE A 55 6.11 10.87 1.49
N ALA A 56 5.61 9.75 2.00
CA ALA A 56 5.51 9.51 3.43
C ALA A 56 6.01 8.10 3.74
N VAL A 57 6.77 7.94 4.82
CA VAL A 57 7.36 6.67 5.24
C VAL A 57 7.13 6.50 6.74
N ALA A 58 6.83 5.28 7.17
CA ALA A 58 6.68 4.92 8.58
C ALA A 58 7.50 3.67 8.91
N ASP A 59 8.14 3.69 10.08
CA ASP A 59 8.43 2.48 10.84
C ASP A 59 7.16 2.13 11.62
N LEU A 60 6.42 1.12 11.14
CA LEU A 60 5.13 0.75 11.73
C LEU A 60 5.31 0.01 13.07
N GLY A 61 6.52 -0.44 13.40
CA GLY A 61 6.84 -1.04 14.69
C GLY A 61 7.07 -0.01 15.79
N SER A 62 7.80 1.07 15.48
CA SER A 62 8.08 2.16 16.44
C SER A 62 7.05 3.29 16.41
N GLY A 63 6.35 3.47 15.29
CA GLY A 63 5.48 4.61 15.01
C GLY A 63 6.21 5.84 14.49
N ASP A 64 7.53 5.77 14.27
CA ASP A 64 8.29 6.87 13.69
C ASP A 64 7.88 7.10 12.24
N THR A 65 7.72 8.37 11.85
CA THR A 65 7.27 8.74 10.51
C THR A 65 8.10 9.87 9.93
N PHE A 66 8.23 9.87 8.61
CA PHE A 66 8.79 10.96 7.83
C PHE A 66 7.82 11.31 6.70
N VAL A 67 7.46 12.58 6.56
CA VAL A 67 6.48 13.06 5.57
C VAL A 67 7.03 14.28 4.85
N ARG A 68 7.03 14.23 3.52
CA ARG A 68 7.47 15.32 2.65
C ARG A 68 6.55 15.45 1.44
N GLY A 69 6.35 16.67 0.94
CA GLY A 69 5.64 16.88 -0.32
C GLY A 69 5.75 18.30 -0.83
N ASP A 70 5.48 18.47 -2.13
CA ASP A 70 5.55 19.74 -2.87
C ASP A 70 4.35 20.68 -2.62
N GLY A 71 3.57 20.41 -1.58
CA GLY A 71 2.40 21.20 -1.18
C GLY A 71 1.12 20.88 -1.95
N GLY A 72 -0.01 21.05 -1.26
CA GLY A 72 -1.34 20.70 -1.79
C GLY A 72 -1.63 19.20 -1.80
N PRO A 73 -2.85 18.80 -2.15
CA PRO A 73 -3.22 17.40 -2.29
C PRO A 73 -2.80 16.82 -3.65
N PHE A 74 -2.87 15.50 -3.77
CA PHE A 74 -2.52 14.70 -4.94
C PHE A 74 -3.69 13.83 -5.36
N ASP A 75 -3.75 13.48 -6.65
CA ASP A 75 -4.61 12.41 -7.13
C ASP A 75 -3.98 11.05 -6.82
N ALA A 76 -4.55 10.34 -5.83
CA ALA A 76 -4.11 9.01 -5.44
C ALA A 76 -4.74 7.89 -6.27
N GLY A 77 -5.53 8.22 -7.29
CA GLY A 77 -6.15 7.26 -8.19
C GLY A 77 -7.50 6.75 -7.68
N GLY A 78 -7.75 5.45 -7.87
CA GLY A 78 -9.00 4.81 -7.49
C GLY A 78 -9.25 4.79 -5.97
N VAL A 79 -10.40 4.23 -5.59
CA VAL A 79 -10.83 4.16 -4.18
C VAL A 79 -10.17 3.03 -3.38
N GLY A 80 -9.26 2.25 -4.00
CA GLY A 80 -8.71 1.02 -3.42
C GLY A 80 -8.11 1.21 -2.03
N LEU A 81 -7.24 2.22 -1.85
CA LEU A 81 -6.60 2.50 -0.56
C LEU A 81 -7.61 2.86 0.52
N VAL A 82 -8.57 3.73 0.20
CA VAL A 82 -9.61 4.18 1.15
C VAL A 82 -10.51 3.01 1.52
N ALA A 83 -10.95 2.21 0.56
CA ALA A 83 -11.80 1.07 0.82
C ALA A 83 -11.06 -0.03 1.63
N ALA A 84 -9.76 -0.24 1.41
CA ALA A 84 -8.96 -1.17 2.19
C ALA A 84 -8.80 -0.69 3.64
N ALA A 85 -8.54 0.60 3.84
CA ALA A 85 -8.48 1.21 5.17
C ALA A 85 -9.83 1.16 5.89
N MET A 86 -10.93 1.41 5.17
CA MET A 86 -12.30 1.31 5.70
C MET A 86 -12.63 -0.12 6.13
N LEU A 87 -12.26 -1.14 5.33
CA LEU A 87 -12.46 -2.54 5.69
C LEU A 87 -11.67 -2.89 6.97
N ALA A 88 -10.39 -2.47 7.03
CA ALA A 88 -9.56 -2.66 8.21
C ALA A 88 -10.12 -1.97 9.48
N SER A 89 -10.69 -0.77 9.33
CA SER A 89 -11.34 -0.04 10.44
C SER A 89 -12.61 -0.76 10.92
N ALA A 90 -13.46 -1.19 9.98
CA ALA A 90 -14.72 -1.86 10.30
C ALA A 90 -14.52 -3.16 11.10
N GLU A 91 -13.49 -3.93 10.78
CA GLU A 91 -13.14 -5.14 11.51
C GLU A 91 -12.62 -4.84 12.93
N SER A 92 -11.85 -3.77 13.07
CA SER A 92 -11.39 -3.30 14.39
C SER A 92 -12.59 -2.91 15.27
N ALA A 93 -13.69 -2.46 14.67
CA ALA A 93 -14.96 -2.19 15.33
C ALA A 93 -15.86 -3.44 15.54
N GLY A 94 -15.43 -4.62 15.09
CA GLY A 94 -16.16 -5.89 15.22
C GLY A 94 -17.24 -6.12 14.16
N ALA A 95 -17.22 -5.39 13.05
CA ALA A 95 -18.11 -5.62 11.91
C ALA A 95 -17.52 -6.72 11.00
N THR A 96 -18.32 -7.74 10.65
CA THR A 96 -17.92 -8.88 9.82
C THR A 96 -18.27 -8.66 8.34
N GLY A 97 -17.87 -7.52 7.77
CA GLY A 97 -18.03 -7.29 6.33
C GLY A 97 -17.07 -8.20 5.56
N ASP A 98 -17.60 -9.07 4.69
CA ASP A 98 -16.80 -10.15 4.09
C ASP A 98 -16.03 -9.77 2.81
N SER A 99 -16.26 -8.61 2.17
CA SER A 99 -15.45 -8.20 1.00
C SER A 99 -15.68 -6.75 0.53
N MET A 100 -14.73 -6.24 -0.25
CA MET A 100 -14.96 -5.16 -1.22
C MET A 100 -16.00 -5.58 -2.30
N PRO A 101 -16.70 -4.63 -2.97
CA PRO A 101 -16.51 -3.18 -2.94
C PRO A 101 -17.59 -2.39 -2.19
N PHE A 102 -17.17 -1.30 -1.53
CA PHE A 102 -18.04 -0.26 -0.98
C PHE A 102 -18.51 0.70 -2.09
N GLY A 103 -19.73 1.24 -1.94
CA GLY A 103 -20.24 2.27 -2.84
C GLY A 103 -19.60 3.64 -2.58
N THR A 104 -19.51 4.51 -3.59
CA THR A 104 -18.91 5.86 -3.43
C THR A 104 -19.56 6.68 -2.32
N ALA A 105 -20.89 6.66 -2.20
CA ALA A 105 -21.62 7.35 -1.14
C ALA A 105 -21.36 6.78 0.27
N GLU A 106 -20.93 5.52 0.36
CA GLU A 106 -20.52 4.90 1.62
C GLU A 106 -19.11 5.34 2.00
N ILE A 107 -18.20 5.34 1.02
CA ILE A 107 -16.84 5.83 1.16
C ILE A 107 -16.81 7.31 1.56
N GLU A 108 -17.59 8.17 0.90
CA GLU A 108 -17.69 9.60 1.25
C GLU A 108 -18.14 9.79 2.70
N ARG A 109 -19.18 9.06 3.11
CA ARG A 109 -19.70 9.13 4.48
C ARG A 109 -18.66 8.69 5.50
N TRP A 110 -17.92 7.63 5.21
CA TRP A 110 -16.84 7.16 6.08
C TRP A 110 -15.71 8.17 6.15
N LEU A 111 -15.32 8.77 5.01
CA LEU A 111 -14.30 9.84 4.97
C LEU A 111 -14.71 11.06 5.80
N GLU A 112 -15.99 11.44 5.79
CA GLU A 112 -16.51 12.55 6.61
C GLU A 112 -16.53 12.26 8.12
N SER A 113 -16.66 11.00 8.52
CA SER A 113 -16.80 10.62 9.94
C SER A 113 -15.52 10.12 10.60
N GLU A 114 -14.74 9.32 9.87
CA GLU A 114 -13.60 8.55 10.39
C GLU A 114 -12.34 8.70 9.54
N GLY A 115 -12.46 9.13 8.28
CA GLY A 115 -11.31 9.26 7.41
C GLY A 115 -10.40 10.44 7.75
N PRO A 116 -9.18 10.47 7.16
CA PRO A 116 -8.26 11.58 7.35
C PRO A 116 -8.83 12.90 6.81
N GLY A 117 -8.64 13.98 7.57
CA GLY A 117 -9.39 15.23 7.39
C GLY A 117 -9.14 16.00 6.09
N SER A 118 -8.11 15.66 5.30
CA SER A 118 -7.82 16.29 4.01
C SER A 118 -8.05 15.34 2.82
N THR A 119 -8.62 14.15 3.06
CA THR A 119 -8.92 13.15 2.02
C THR A 119 -10.38 13.23 1.59
N PHE A 120 -10.64 13.27 0.29
CA PHE A 120 -12.00 13.31 -0.26
C PHE A 120 -12.07 12.66 -1.65
N LEU A 121 -13.30 12.33 -2.08
CA LEU A 121 -13.54 11.86 -3.45
C LEU A 121 -13.76 13.05 -4.39
N SER A 122 -13.07 13.04 -5.53
CA SER A 122 -13.36 13.92 -6.66
C SER A 122 -14.14 13.15 -7.72
N SER A 123 -15.31 13.66 -8.09
CA SER A 123 -16.17 13.08 -9.13
C SER A 123 -16.00 13.77 -10.49
N SER A 124 -14.87 14.43 -10.74
CA SER A 124 -14.64 15.16 -12.00
C SER A 124 -14.51 14.26 -13.23
N ASP A 125 -14.24 12.96 -13.01
CA ASP A 125 -14.05 11.96 -14.05
C ASP A 125 -15.20 10.94 -14.09
N ALA A 126 -15.21 10.06 -15.10
CA ALA A 126 -16.18 8.96 -15.22
C ALA A 126 -16.16 7.95 -14.05
N SER A 127 -15.13 8.03 -13.19
CA SER A 127 -14.96 7.26 -11.95
C SER A 127 -14.45 8.21 -10.86
N ALA A 128 -14.94 8.07 -9.63
CA ALA A 128 -14.46 8.87 -8.51
C ALA A 128 -12.98 8.59 -8.26
N THR A 129 -12.18 9.65 -8.06
CA THR A 129 -10.78 9.55 -7.66
C THR A 129 -10.59 10.03 -6.24
N VAL A 130 -9.57 9.50 -5.57
CA VAL A 130 -9.20 9.91 -4.21
C VAL A 130 -8.21 11.06 -4.31
N ILE A 131 -8.57 12.19 -3.69
CA ILE A 131 -7.67 13.33 -3.52
C ILE A 131 -7.21 13.34 -2.06
N THR A 132 -5.89 13.32 -1.83
CA THR A 132 -5.33 13.14 -0.48
C THR A 132 -3.97 13.84 -0.32
N THR A 133 -3.42 13.86 0.91
CA THR A 133 -2.05 14.31 1.20
C THR A 133 -1.16 13.10 1.52
N PRO A 134 0.18 13.23 1.47
CA PRO A 134 1.06 12.12 1.83
C PRO A 134 0.86 11.65 3.28
N GLY A 135 0.60 12.58 4.21
CA GLY A 135 0.34 12.25 5.62
C GLY A 135 -0.97 11.50 5.80
N ASP A 136 -2.05 11.98 5.19
CA ASP A 136 -3.36 11.33 5.23
C ASP A 136 -3.33 9.94 4.57
N ALA A 137 -2.63 9.81 3.43
CA ALA A 137 -2.46 8.53 2.76
C ALA A 137 -1.63 7.54 3.61
N LEU A 138 -0.64 8.03 4.38
CA LEU A 138 0.10 7.20 5.34
C LEU A 138 -0.79 6.77 6.52
N GLU A 139 -1.71 7.62 6.94
CA GLU A 139 -2.72 7.28 7.95
C GLU A 139 -3.66 6.16 7.44
N LEU A 140 -4.17 6.27 6.21
CA LEU A 140 -4.95 5.19 5.57
C LEU A 140 -4.14 3.90 5.46
N LEU A 141 -2.87 3.99 5.05
CA LEU A 141 -1.98 2.83 4.96
C LEU A 141 -1.73 2.19 6.34
N SER A 142 -1.64 2.99 7.40
CA SER A 142 -1.50 2.51 8.78
C SER A 142 -2.75 1.78 9.26
N MET A 143 -3.94 2.26 8.89
CA MET A 143 -5.21 1.55 9.13
C MET A 143 -5.21 0.19 8.41
N LEU A 144 -4.84 0.17 7.12
CA LEU A 144 -4.70 -1.07 6.34
C LEU A 144 -3.72 -2.03 7.03
N ALA A 145 -2.55 -1.55 7.45
CA ALA A 145 -1.53 -2.35 8.11
C ALA A 145 -2.07 -3.03 9.38
N HIS A 146 -2.87 -2.32 10.17
CA HIS A 146 -3.54 -2.88 11.35
C HIS A 146 -4.52 -4.00 11.00
N GLY A 147 -5.22 -3.86 9.87
CA GLY A 147 -6.16 -4.86 9.35
C GLY A 147 -5.51 -6.10 8.74
N LEU A 148 -4.19 -6.13 8.51
CA LEU A 148 -3.52 -7.28 7.87
C LEU A 148 -3.61 -8.59 8.68
N GLY A 149 -4.07 -8.54 9.93
CA GLY A 149 -4.48 -9.74 10.69
C GLY A 149 -5.58 -10.55 10.00
N ASN A 150 -6.40 -9.90 9.16
CA ASN A 150 -7.47 -10.53 8.41
C ASN A 150 -6.96 -11.20 7.13
N PRO A 151 -7.19 -12.52 6.95
CA PRO A 151 -6.79 -13.23 5.75
C PRO A 151 -7.44 -12.74 4.45
N CYS A 152 -8.72 -12.37 4.47
CA CYS A 152 -9.46 -11.88 3.31
C CYS A 152 -8.88 -10.54 2.82
N LEU A 153 -8.74 -9.55 3.72
CA LEU A 153 -8.10 -8.28 3.38
C LEU A 153 -6.67 -8.52 2.88
N ARG A 154 -5.90 -9.35 3.59
CA ARG A 154 -4.52 -9.68 3.21
C ARG A 154 -4.43 -10.27 1.81
N GLU A 155 -5.36 -11.15 1.43
CA GLU A 155 -5.43 -11.73 0.08
C GLU A 155 -5.77 -10.66 -0.97
N GLU A 156 -6.71 -9.76 -0.69
CA GLU A 156 -7.11 -8.69 -1.61
C GLU A 156 -5.98 -7.69 -1.90
N VAL A 157 -5.14 -7.38 -0.90
CA VAL A 157 -4.07 -6.37 -1.04
C VAL A 157 -2.67 -6.99 -1.21
N ALA A 158 -2.55 -8.29 -1.42
CA ALA A 158 -1.26 -8.97 -1.53
C ALA A 158 -0.49 -8.63 -2.81
N SER A 159 0.84 -8.57 -2.69
CA SER A 159 1.78 -8.47 -3.82
C SER A 159 1.44 -7.36 -4.83
N PRO A 160 1.20 -6.11 -4.39
CA PRO A 160 0.75 -5.02 -5.26
C PRO A 160 1.77 -4.61 -6.34
N LEU A 161 3.02 -5.07 -6.24
CA LEU A 161 4.10 -4.82 -7.20
C LEU A 161 4.29 -5.94 -8.24
N ALA A 162 3.57 -7.06 -8.11
CA ALA A 162 3.70 -8.19 -9.04
C ALA A 162 3.32 -7.79 -10.47
N GLY A 163 4.16 -8.15 -11.45
CA GLY A 163 3.99 -7.79 -12.85
C GLY A 163 4.32 -6.33 -13.19
N THR A 164 4.88 -5.56 -12.26
CA THR A 164 5.31 -4.18 -12.47
C THR A 164 6.82 -4.08 -12.73
N SER A 165 7.29 -2.89 -13.16
CA SER A 165 8.72 -2.54 -13.26
C SER A 165 9.48 -2.52 -11.92
N LEU A 166 8.77 -2.68 -10.80
CA LEU A 166 9.28 -2.66 -9.44
C LEU A 166 9.27 -4.06 -8.80
N GLU A 167 8.86 -5.10 -9.52
CA GLU A 167 8.86 -6.47 -8.97
C GLU A 167 10.28 -6.93 -8.60
N ASP A 168 11.31 -6.43 -9.30
CA ASP A 168 12.71 -6.81 -9.13
C ASP A 168 13.35 -6.30 -7.83
N ILE A 169 12.80 -5.26 -7.21
CA ILE A 169 13.37 -4.71 -5.96
C ILE A 169 12.88 -5.41 -4.71
N VAL A 170 11.82 -6.22 -4.84
CA VAL A 170 11.30 -7.01 -3.73
C VAL A 170 12.29 -8.13 -3.44
N VAL A 171 13.03 -7.98 -2.35
CA VAL A 171 14.02 -8.97 -1.89
C VAL A 171 13.30 -10.27 -1.51
N LEU A 172 14.02 -11.39 -1.64
CA LEU A 172 13.56 -12.69 -1.15
C LEU A 172 13.10 -12.58 0.32
N ASP A 173 11.98 -13.23 0.64
CA ASP A 173 11.37 -13.26 1.97
C ASP A 173 10.79 -11.92 2.47
N THR A 174 10.70 -10.89 1.62
CA THR A 174 9.90 -9.68 1.89
C THR A 174 8.48 -9.88 1.37
N PHE A 175 7.48 -9.67 2.23
CA PHE A 175 6.08 -9.65 1.83
C PHE A 175 5.60 -8.21 1.65
N THR A 176 4.86 -7.96 0.58
CA THR A 176 4.28 -6.63 0.32
C THR A 176 2.76 -6.70 0.29
N TYR A 177 2.14 -5.69 0.88
CA TYR A 177 0.70 -5.49 0.89
C TYR A 177 0.40 -4.05 0.54
N GLY A 178 -0.73 -3.77 -0.10
CA GLY A 178 -1.14 -2.39 -0.37
C GLY A 178 -1.80 -2.19 -1.71
N ILE A 179 -1.76 -0.96 -2.19
CA ILE A 179 -2.44 -0.52 -3.40
C ILE A 179 -1.48 0.28 -4.27
N VAL A 180 -1.48 -0.02 -5.57
CA VAL A 180 -0.74 0.73 -6.59
C VAL A 180 -1.73 1.16 -7.67
N GLU A 181 -1.81 2.45 -7.92
CA GLU A 181 -2.69 3.03 -8.92
C GLU A 181 -1.88 3.84 -9.92
N ARG A 182 -2.20 3.72 -11.21
CA ARG A 182 -1.57 4.50 -12.27
C ARG A 182 -2.64 5.07 -13.18
N ARG A 183 -2.54 6.36 -13.47
CA ARG A 183 -3.43 7.09 -14.39
C ARG A 183 -2.59 7.98 -15.31
N GLU A 184 -3.26 8.65 -16.23
CA GLU A 184 -2.60 9.61 -17.10
C GLU A 184 -2.11 10.80 -16.27
N GLY A 185 -0.79 10.96 -16.16
CA GLY A 185 -0.17 12.07 -15.44
C GLY A 185 -0.05 11.91 -13.92
N SER A 186 -0.57 10.83 -13.34
CA SER A 186 -0.46 10.53 -11.90
C SER A 186 -0.17 9.05 -11.60
N ALA A 187 0.46 8.80 -10.46
CA ALA A 187 0.70 7.47 -9.92
C ALA A 187 0.73 7.52 -8.39
N SER A 188 0.20 6.48 -7.75
CA SER A 188 0.26 6.31 -6.31
C SER A 188 0.74 4.91 -5.94
N PHE A 189 1.54 4.85 -4.88
CA PHE A 189 2.01 3.64 -4.23
C PHE A 189 1.72 3.79 -2.76
N ALA A 190 0.97 2.86 -2.17
CA ALA A 190 0.74 2.80 -0.74
C ALA A 190 1.00 1.37 -0.29
N ILE A 191 2.22 1.10 0.19
CA ILE A 191 2.77 -0.24 0.38
C ILE A 191 3.21 -0.45 1.83
N VAL A 192 2.72 -1.52 2.44
CA VAL A 192 3.28 -2.12 3.65
C VAL A 192 4.29 -3.19 3.23
N ALA A 193 5.53 -3.06 3.69
CA ALA A 193 6.58 -4.05 3.51
C ALA A 193 6.87 -4.74 4.84
N LEU A 194 6.66 -6.06 4.90
CA LEU A 194 7.10 -6.92 6.00
C LEU A 194 8.45 -7.52 5.62
N MET A 195 9.50 -7.05 6.27
CA MET A 195 10.88 -7.43 6.01
C MET A 195 11.22 -8.80 6.64
N PRO A 196 12.26 -9.51 6.14
CA PRO A 196 12.63 -10.84 6.64
C PRO A 196 13.01 -10.88 8.12
N ASP A 197 13.47 -9.75 8.67
CA ASP A 197 13.80 -9.58 10.09
C ASP A 197 12.59 -9.25 10.97
N GLY A 198 11.39 -9.18 10.39
CA GLY A 198 10.14 -8.88 11.07
C GLY A 198 9.84 -7.39 11.20
N ARG A 199 10.71 -6.50 10.71
CA ARG A 199 10.41 -5.06 10.63
C ARG A 199 9.26 -4.83 9.66
N MET A 200 8.43 -3.83 9.94
CA MET A 200 7.32 -3.45 9.08
C MET A 200 7.44 -1.97 8.69
N ALA A 201 7.56 -1.71 7.40
CA ALA A 201 7.64 -0.36 6.84
C ALA A 201 6.33 0.00 6.12
N GLY A 202 5.84 1.21 6.31
CA GLY A 202 4.82 1.81 5.45
C GLY A 202 5.46 2.79 4.50
N ILE A 203 5.18 2.70 3.20
CA ILE A 203 5.67 3.62 2.17
C ILE A 203 4.48 4.15 1.37
N VAL A 204 4.38 5.47 1.30
CA VAL A 204 3.46 6.17 0.41
C VAL A 204 4.26 7.04 -0.54
N VAL A 205 4.00 6.90 -1.85
CA VAL A 205 4.48 7.80 -2.89
C VAL A 205 3.28 8.25 -3.70
N LEU A 206 3.00 9.56 -3.70
CA LEU A 206 2.00 10.22 -4.51
C LEU A 206 2.74 11.07 -5.55
N ALA A 207 2.42 10.87 -6.83
CA ALA A 207 3.06 11.57 -7.91
C ALA A 207 2.02 12.12 -8.89
N ASP A 208 2.13 13.41 -9.21
CA ASP A 208 1.31 14.11 -10.19
C ASP A 208 2.17 14.89 -11.18
N MET A 209 1.56 15.38 -12.27
CA MET A 209 2.26 16.13 -13.33
C MET A 209 3.46 15.38 -13.90
N LEU A 210 3.34 14.05 -14.00
CA LEU A 210 4.41 13.18 -14.49
C LEU A 210 4.74 13.50 -15.95
N CYS A 211 6.00 13.88 -16.21
CA CYS A 211 6.52 13.95 -17.58
C CYS A 211 6.67 12.57 -18.21
N CYS A 212 6.90 11.54 -17.38
CA CYS A 212 6.94 10.13 -17.78
C CYS A 212 6.61 9.21 -16.58
N PRO A 213 5.99 8.04 -16.79
CA PRO A 213 5.55 7.14 -15.71
C PRO A 213 6.68 6.66 -14.80
N GLU A 214 7.89 6.47 -15.34
CA GLU A 214 9.03 5.87 -14.65
C GLU A 214 9.59 6.77 -13.53
N LYS A 215 9.17 8.03 -13.45
CA LYS A 215 9.60 8.95 -12.38
C LYS A 215 9.04 8.56 -11.02
N ALA A 216 7.79 8.13 -10.98
CA ALA A 216 7.18 7.66 -9.74
C ALA A 216 7.82 6.34 -9.30
N ASP A 217 8.15 5.46 -10.26
CA ASP A 217 8.88 4.20 -10.02
C ASP A 217 10.27 4.46 -9.44
N LEU A 218 11.00 5.43 -10.01
CA LEU A 218 12.32 5.82 -9.52
C LEU A 218 12.24 6.40 -8.11
N ALA A 219 11.26 7.27 -7.83
CA ALA A 219 11.05 7.82 -6.49
C ALA A 219 10.77 6.70 -5.48
N PHE A 220 9.89 5.75 -5.81
CA PHE A 220 9.62 4.59 -4.97
C PHE A 220 10.87 3.74 -4.75
N ARG A 221 11.64 3.46 -5.80
CA ARG A 221 12.87 2.66 -5.70
C ARG A 221 13.91 3.31 -4.78
N LEU A 222 14.13 4.62 -4.90
CA LEU A 222 15.05 5.36 -4.02
C LEU A 222 14.67 5.20 -2.54
N VAL A 223 13.39 5.30 -2.22
CA VAL A 223 12.88 5.14 -0.85
C VAL A 223 13.00 3.68 -0.40
N TRP A 224 12.62 2.72 -1.25
CA TRP A 224 12.72 1.29 -0.95
C TRP A 224 14.14 0.85 -0.60
N GLU A 225 15.14 1.32 -1.36
CA GLU A 225 16.56 1.01 -1.16
C GLU A 225 17.14 1.63 0.14
N SER A 226 16.38 2.47 0.84
CA SER A 226 16.78 3.07 2.12
C SER A 226 16.37 2.27 3.36
N LEU A 227 15.45 1.30 3.22
CA LEU A 227 14.89 0.45 4.30
C LEU A 227 15.86 -0.68 4.75
#